data_AF-A0A847E0P4-F1
#
_entry.id   AF-A0A847E0P4-F1
#
_cell.length_a   1.000
_cell.length_b   1.000
_cell.length_c   1.000
_cell.angle_alpha   90.00
_cell.angle_beta   90.00
_cell.angle_gamma   90.00
#
_symmetry.space_group_name_H-M   'P 1'
#
loop_
_entity.id
_entity.type
_entity.pdbx_description
1 polymer ?
#
loop_
_entity_poly.entity_id
_entity_poly.type
_entity_poly.pdbx_seq_one_letter_code
_entity_poly.pdbx_strand_id
1 'polypeptide(L)'
;EVIERIHGRFPVEPIDPNYVGEVAERWRYVDGAGEVGVISSVTQPFCSDCSRARLSTEGRVYTCLFAQSGHDLRALLRGGADDRTLEAAIGTIWRARDDRYSELRSAETARLRKIEMSYIGG
;
A
#
# COMPACT_ATOMS: atom_id res chain seq x y z
N GLU A 1 17.08 -14.42 4.82
CA GLU A 1 16.63 -15.29 5.93
C GLU A 1 15.41 -16.16 5.62
N VAL A 2 14.20 -15.61 5.42
CA VAL A 2 12.98 -16.44 5.27
C VAL A 2 13.08 -17.39 4.06
N ILE A 3 13.45 -16.86 2.89
CA ILE A 3 13.64 -17.67 1.67
C ILE A 3 14.75 -18.71 1.85
N GLU A 4 15.87 -18.38 2.49
CA GLU A 4 16.95 -19.34 2.73
C GLU A 4 16.48 -20.52 3.60
N ARG A 5 15.66 -20.25 4.63
CA ARG A 5 15.05 -21.30 5.47
C ARG A 5 14.07 -22.17 4.69
N ILE A 6 13.28 -21.57 3.78
CA ILE A 6 12.38 -22.31 2.88
C ILE A 6 13.22 -23.19 1.95
N HIS A 7 14.19 -22.60 1.26
CA HIS A 7 15.08 -23.26 0.30
C HIS A 7 15.80 -24.48 0.91
N GLY A 8 16.22 -24.40 2.17
CA GLY A 8 16.87 -25.52 2.88
C GLY A 8 15.98 -26.76 3.11
N ARG A 9 14.64 -26.63 3.03
CA ARG A 9 13.70 -27.76 3.11
C ARG A 9 12.96 -28.04 1.81
N PHE A 10 12.68 -26.99 1.04
CA PHE A 10 11.93 -27.00 -0.20
C PHE A 10 12.69 -26.11 -1.19
N PRO A 11 13.53 -26.68 -2.07
CA PRO A 11 14.32 -25.90 -3.00
C PRO A 11 13.44 -24.96 -3.82
N VAL A 12 13.82 -23.68 -3.85
CA VAL A 12 13.13 -22.62 -4.59
C VAL A 12 14.09 -21.82 -5.46
N GLU A 13 13.58 -21.28 -6.55
CA GLU A 13 14.26 -20.36 -7.46
C GLU A 13 13.45 -19.06 -7.64
N PRO A 14 14.10 -17.90 -7.81
CA PRO A 14 13.39 -16.64 -8.01
C PRO A 14 12.72 -16.63 -9.39
N ILE A 15 11.57 -15.96 -9.48
CA ILE A 15 10.85 -15.75 -10.75
C ILE A 15 10.46 -14.27 -10.90
N ASP A 16 10.25 -13.86 -12.15
CA ASP A 16 9.89 -12.49 -12.47
C ASP A 16 8.52 -12.08 -11.88
N PRO A 17 8.33 -10.80 -11.58
CA PRO A 17 7.03 -10.29 -11.19
C PRO A 17 5.99 -10.45 -12.32
N ASN A 18 4.73 -10.65 -11.95
CA ASN A 18 3.58 -10.70 -12.84
C ASN A 18 3.26 -9.33 -13.46
N TYR A 19 3.54 -8.24 -12.73
CA TYR A 19 3.19 -6.88 -13.15
C TYR A 19 4.11 -5.83 -12.50
N VAL A 20 4.15 -4.64 -13.10
CA VAL A 20 4.91 -3.50 -12.56
C VAL A 20 4.33 -3.08 -11.21
N GLY A 21 5.20 -2.97 -10.20
CA GLY A 21 4.80 -2.62 -8.84
C GLY A 21 4.25 -3.79 -8.02
N GLU A 22 4.45 -5.04 -8.45
CA GLU A 22 4.22 -6.20 -7.59
C GLU A 22 5.15 -6.14 -6.38
N VAL A 23 4.56 -6.12 -5.18
CA VAL A 23 5.28 -5.89 -3.91
C VAL A 23 5.90 -7.17 -3.33
N ALA A 24 5.51 -8.33 -3.86
CA ALA A 24 6.01 -9.62 -3.41
C ALA A 24 7.18 -10.06 -4.29
N GLU A 25 8.31 -10.38 -3.68
CA GLU A 25 9.36 -11.16 -4.34
C GLU A 25 8.82 -12.58 -4.52
N ARG A 26 8.84 -13.09 -5.75
CA ARG A 26 8.25 -14.37 -6.11
C ARG A 26 9.29 -15.46 -6.28
N TRP A 27 8.94 -16.65 -5.81
CA TRP A 27 9.79 -17.82 -5.84
C TRP A 27 8.97 -19.05 -6.22
N ARG A 28 9.52 -19.89 -7.10
CA ARG A 28 8.91 -21.17 -7.50
C ARG A 28 9.63 -22.33 -6.85
N TYR A 29 8.90 -23.36 -6.44
CA TYR A 29 9.50 -24.63 -6.02
C TYR A 29 10.07 -25.37 -7.22
N VAL A 30 11.31 -25.85 -7.09
CA VAL A 30 12.05 -26.53 -8.19
C VAL A 30 11.35 -27.83 -8.62
N ASP A 31 10.58 -28.46 -7.73
CA ASP A 31 9.80 -29.66 -8.02
C ASP A 31 8.49 -29.38 -8.81
N GLY A 32 8.19 -28.10 -9.08
CA GLY A 32 6.99 -27.69 -9.79
C GLY A 32 5.71 -27.70 -8.96
N ALA A 33 5.78 -27.90 -7.65
CA ALA A 33 4.60 -28.00 -6.77
C ALA A 33 3.88 -26.66 -6.54
N GLY A 34 4.47 -25.54 -6.97
CA GLY A 34 3.85 -24.22 -6.88
C GLY A 34 4.84 -23.08 -6.62
N GLU A 35 4.35 -22.01 -6.00
CA GLU A 35 5.09 -20.78 -5.76
C GLU A 35 4.83 -20.24 -4.36
N VAL A 36 5.79 -19.45 -3.85
CA VAL A 36 5.69 -18.67 -2.62
C VAL A 36 6.12 -17.23 -2.88
N GLY A 37 5.41 -16.27 -2.27
CA GLY A 37 5.74 -14.85 -2.33
C GLY A 37 6.17 -14.33 -0.97
N VAL A 38 7.16 -13.44 -0.93
CA VAL A 38 7.62 -12.78 0.29
C VAL A 38 7.50 -11.26 0.14
N ILE A 39 6.86 -10.62 1.13
CA ILE A 39 6.65 -9.17 1.15
C ILE A 39 7.49 -8.57 2.28
N SER A 40 8.54 -7.85 1.91
CA SER A 40 9.51 -7.26 2.82
C SER A 40 9.15 -5.83 3.26
N SER A 41 7.95 -5.64 3.83
CA SER A 41 7.36 -4.30 4.13
C SER A 41 8.16 -3.39 5.07
N VAL A 42 9.16 -3.94 5.76
CA VAL A 42 10.01 -3.27 6.76
C VAL A 42 11.41 -3.02 6.24
N THR A 43 12.04 -4.04 5.65
CA THR A 43 13.43 -4.01 5.20
C THR A 43 13.58 -3.49 3.76
N GLN A 44 12.54 -3.63 2.95
CA GLN A 44 12.46 -3.12 1.57
C GLN A 44 11.09 -2.43 1.37
N PRO A 45 10.97 -1.17 1.81
CA PRO A 45 9.73 -0.42 1.62
C PRO A 45 9.44 -0.18 0.13
N PHE A 46 8.17 -0.13 -0.22
CA PHE A 46 7.67 0.00 -1.59
C PHE A 46 6.75 1.22 -1.76
N CYS A 47 7.07 2.34 -1.08
CA CYS A 47 6.23 3.54 -1.17
C CYS A 47 6.42 4.29 -2.50
N SER A 48 7.62 4.24 -3.09
CA SER A 48 7.98 4.81 -4.39
C SER A 48 7.00 4.46 -5.50
N ASP A 49 6.62 3.19 -5.59
CA ASP A 49 5.72 2.65 -6.62
C ASP A 49 4.28 2.50 -6.13
N CYS A 50 3.97 2.99 -4.93
CA CYS A 50 2.64 2.87 -4.35
C CYS A 50 1.65 3.79 -5.08
N SER A 51 0.70 3.18 -5.80
CA SER A 51 -0.38 3.84 -6.55
C SER A 51 -1.76 3.72 -5.88
N ARG A 52 -1.81 3.36 -4.58
CA ARG A 52 -3.04 3.10 -3.85
C ARG A 52 -3.62 4.34 -3.17
N ALA A 53 -4.91 4.57 -3.36
CA ALA A 53 -5.77 5.39 -2.50
C ALA A 53 -6.80 4.49 -1.80
N ARG A 54 -7.32 4.93 -0.65
CA ARG A 54 -8.36 4.23 0.11
C ARG A 54 -9.49 5.17 0.49
N LEU A 55 -10.71 4.64 0.57
CA LEU A 55 -11.90 5.35 1.04
C LEU A 55 -12.37 4.69 2.33
N SER A 56 -12.49 5.46 3.41
CA SER A 56 -13.05 4.94 4.67
C SER A 56 -14.57 4.77 4.57
N THR A 57 -15.15 4.05 5.53
CA THR A 57 -16.61 3.88 5.66
C THR A 57 -17.35 5.20 5.91
N GLU A 58 -16.67 6.20 6.44
CA GLU A 58 -17.23 7.55 6.64
C GLU A 58 -17.17 8.40 5.36
N GLY A 59 -16.54 7.88 4.30
CA GLY A 59 -16.40 8.54 2.99
C GLY A 59 -15.24 9.54 2.94
N ARG A 60 -14.16 9.26 3.67
CA ARG A 60 -12.92 10.05 3.63
C ARG A 60 -11.85 9.36 2.78
N VAL A 61 -11.17 10.11 1.92
CA VAL A 61 -10.07 9.62 1.08
C VAL A 61 -8.76 9.69 1.86
N TYR A 62 -8.00 8.60 1.83
CA TYR A 62 -6.67 8.47 2.41
C TYR A 62 -5.69 8.00 1.33
N THR A 63 -4.51 8.60 1.34
CA THR A 63 -3.41 8.36 0.37
C THR A 63 -2.31 7.44 0.92
N CYS A 64 -2.44 7.02 2.18
CA CYS A 64 -1.54 6.07 2.84
C CYS A 64 -2.30 5.20 3.83
N LEU A 65 -1.82 3.96 4.02
CA LEU A 65 -2.26 3.07 5.10
C LEU A 65 -1.98 3.65 6.50
N PHE A 66 -1.00 4.55 6.60
CA PHE A 66 -0.53 5.14 7.85
C PHE A 66 -0.77 6.65 7.91
N ALA A 67 -1.70 7.16 7.09
CA ALA A 67 -2.05 8.58 7.12
C ALA A 67 -2.61 8.99 8.49
N GLN A 68 -2.43 10.26 8.85
CA GLN A 68 -2.95 10.82 10.11
C GLN A 68 -4.36 11.39 9.96
N SER A 69 -4.70 11.81 8.74
CA SER A 69 -5.96 12.44 8.39
C SER A 69 -6.34 12.06 6.97
N GLY A 70 -7.62 12.27 6.62
CA GLY A 70 -8.15 12.02 5.28
C GLY A 70 -9.01 13.18 4.81
N HIS A 71 -9.36 13.19 3.53
CA HIS A 71 -10.13 14.26 2.89
C HIS A 71 -11.61 13.86 2.79
N ASP A 72 -12.52 14.74 3.22
CA ASP A 72 -13.96 14.45 3.25
C ASP A 72 -14.59 14.53 1.85
N LEU A 73 -14.56 13.41 1.12
CA LEU A 73 -15.17 13.31 -0.21
C LEU A 73 -16.70 13.20 -0.11
N ARG A 74 -17.22 12.61 0.97
CA ARG A 74 -18.65 12.48 1.22
C ARG A 74 -19.35 13.84 1.28
N ALA A 75 -18.71 14.84 1.88
CA ALA A 75 -19.24 16.20 1.92
C ALA A 75 -19.46 16.77 0.50
N LEU A 76 -18.50 16.58 -0.41
CA LEU A 76 -18.63 17.00 -1.81
C LEU A 76 -19.78 16.28 -2.52
N LEU A 77 -19.84 14.95 -2.39
CA LEU A 77 -20.91 14.14 -2.98
C LEU A 77 -22.30 14.55 -2.48
N ARG A 78 -22.46 14.72 -1.16
CA ARG A 78 -23.73 15.11 -0.55
C ARG A 78 -24.08 16.59 -0.80
N GLY A 79 -23.09 17.41 -1.11
CA GLY A 79 -23.27 18.78 -1.58
C GLY A 79 -23.73 18.88 -3.04
N GLY A 80 -23.87 17.76 -3.75
CA GLY A 80 -24.30 17.75 -5.15
C GLY A 80 -23.20 18.12 -6.14
N ALA A 81 -21.92 17.91 -5.77
CA ALA A 81 -20.81 18.11 -6.70
C ALA A 81 -20.97 17.23 -7.96
N ASP A 82 -20.68 17.80 -9.12
CA ASP A 82 -20.66 17.06 -10.38
C ASP A 82 -19.36 16.25 -10.54
N ASP A 83 -19.34 15.35 -11.52
CA ASP A 83 -18.21 14.45 -11.77
C ASP A 83 -16.90 15.22 -12.02
N ARG A 84 -16.97 16.37 -12.72
CA ARG A 84 -15.80 17.21 -12.98
C ARG A 84 -15.22 17.80 -11.70
N THR A 85 -16.07 18.25 -10.79
CA THR A 85 -15.64 18.78 -9.49
C THR A 85 -15.01 17.68 -8.64
N LEU A 86 -15.60 16.47 -8.64
CA LEU A 86 -15.06 15.32 -7.93
C LEU A 86 -13.71 14.88 -8.50
N GLU A 87 -13.60 14.80 -9.83
CA GLU A 87 -12.35 14.48 -10.53
C GLU A 87 -11.25 15.48 -10.18
N ALA A 88 -11.55 16.78 -10.23
CA ALA A 88 -10.61 17.83 -9.89
C ALA A 88 -10.17 17.76 -8.42
N ALA A 89 -11.09 17.47 -7.50
CA ALA A 89 -10.79 17.31 -6.08
C ALA A 89 -9.88 16.10 -5.83
N ILE A 90 -10.21 14.93 -6.37
CA ILE A 90 -9.41 13.70 -6.24
C ILE A 90 -8.04 13.88 -6.88
N GLY A 91 -7.97 14.47 -8.08
CA GLY A 91 -6.71 14.76 -8.74
C GLY A 91 -5.82 15.73 -7.94
N THR A 92 -6.43 16.71 -7.26
CA THR A 92 -5.70 17.65 -6.41
C THR A 92 -5.14 16.96 -5.17
N ILE A 93 -5.95 16.13 -4.50
CA ILE A 93 -5.51 15.28 -3.38
C ILE A 93 -4.33 14.39 -3.82
N TRP A 94 -4.46 13.73 -4.97
CA TRP A 94 -3.43 12.82 -5.47
C TRP A 94 -2.12 13.52 -5.84
N ARG A 95 -2.18 14.69 -6.49
CA ARG A 95 -0.97 15.47 -6.83
C ARG A 95 -0.26 16.05 -5.60
N ALA A 96 -1.01 16.34 -4.54
CA ALA A 96 -0.44 16.84 -3.28
C ALA A 96 0.11 15.73 -2.38
N ARG A 97 -0.14 14.46 -2.71
CA ARG A 97 0.34 13.30 -1.95
C ARG A 97 1.85 13.31 -1.86
N ASP A 98 2.36 13.26 -0.64
CA ASP A 98 3.78 13.02 -0.35
C ASP A 98 4.01 11.77 0.52
N ASP A 99 2.94 11.01 0.82
CA ASP A 99 2.98 9.89 1.75
C ASP A 99 3.95 8.79 1.34
N ARG A 100 4.94 8.56 2.22
CA ARG A 100 5.93 7.49 2.12
C ARG A 100 6.34 6.99 3.50
N TYR A 101 5.33 6.65 4.32
CA TYR A 101 5.53 6.31 5.73
C TYR A 101 6.57 5.20 5.95
N SER A 102 6.49 4.10 5.20
CA SER A 102 7.42 2.97 5.41
C SER A 102 8.87 3.32 5.04
N GLU A 103 9.08 4.26 4.11
CA GLU A 103 10.42 4.78 3.76
C GLU A 103 10.94 5.78 4.80
N LEU A 104 10.07 6.63 5.33
CA LEU A 104 10.41 7.63 6.37
C LEU A 104 10.38 7.06 7.79
N ARG A 105 10.15 5.75 7.91
CA ARG A 105 9.93 5.14 9.21
C ARG A 105 11.22 5.20 10.03
N SER A 106 11.20 6.05 11.05
CA SER A 106 12.21 6.23 12.08
C SER A 106 11.58 5.99 13.44
N ALA A 107 12.38 6.04 14.51
CA ALA A 107 11.87 5.97 15.88
C ALA A 107 10.87 7.11 16.18
N GLU A 108 10.96 8.25 15.49
CA GLU A 108 10.10 9.41 15.69
C GLU A 108 8.78 9.28 14.94
N THR A 109 8.80 8.87 13.67
CA THR A 109 7.56 8.68 12.89
C THR A 109 6.73 7.49 13.38
N ALA A 110 7.36 6.51 14.04
CA ALA A 110 6.67 5.39 14.66
C ALA A 110 5.66 5.81 15.75
N ARG A 111 5.93 6.94 16.44
CA ARG A 111 5.13 7.48 17.56
C ARG A 111 3.93 8.31 17.12
N LEU A 112 3.86 8.66 15.84
CA LEU A 112 2.77 9.46 15.31
C LEU A 112 1.46 8.69 15.40
N ARG A 113 0.37 9.39 15.72
CA ARG A 113 -0.97 8.80 15.69
C ARG A 113 -1.35 8.51 14.24
N LYS A 114 -1.70 7.25 13.98
CA LYS A 114 -2.07 6.74 12.65
C LYS A 114 -3.51 6.29 12.67
N ILE A 115 -4.16 6.29 11.51
CA ILE A 115 -5.42 5.58 11.33
C ILE A 115 -5.22 4.07 11.43
N GLU A 116 -6.27 3.38 11.87
CA GLU A 116 -6.30 1.92 11.87
C GLU A 116 -6.61 1.40 10.45
N MET A 117 -5.93 0.32 10.05
CA MET A 117 -6.14 -0.26 8.72
C MET A 117 -7.58 -0.78 8.54
N SER A 118 -8.17 -1.32 9.60
CA SER A 118 -9.57 -1.78 9.63
C SER A 118 -10.58 -0.67 9.34
N TYR A 119 -10.26 0.57 9.70
CA TYR A 119 -11.12 1.72 9.44
C TYR A 119 -11.13 2.14 7.95
N ILE A 120 -10.09 1.80 7.18
CA ILE A 120 -9.94 2.11 5.76
C ILE A 120 -10.01 0.87 4.85
N GLY A 121 -10.76 -0.15 5.29
CA GLY A 121 -11.02 -1.36 4.51
C GLY A 121 -9.80 -2.27 4.37
N GLY A 122 -8.98 -2.37 5.42
CA GLY A 122 -7.85 -3.30 5.54
C GLY A 122 -8.14 -4.37 6.57
#